data_AF-A0A4Y2F9A5-F1
#
_entry.id   AF-A0A4Y2F9A5-F1
#
_cell.length_a   1.000
_cell.length_b   1.000
_cell.length_c   1.000
_cell.angle_alpha   90.00
_cell.angle_beta   90.00
_cell.angle_gamma   90.00
#
_symmetry.space_group_name_H-M   'P 1'
#
loop_
_entity.id
_entity.type
_entity.pdbx_description
1 polymer ?
#
loop_
_entity_poly.entity_id
_entity_poly.type
_entity_poly.pdbx_seq_one_letter_code
_entity_poly.pdbx_strand_id
1 'polypeptide(L)'
;MSFYVTLPSDSSLRYFPNNKISSFVTQLPSPIILEGKWEVGLAEIIYPHTWYNVNDMNNIFRFDLGEGKLITRKIPPGSYETVPGFLKALVLPLHEGKISFKFYDDNKEVKIKTEKKSKVVLIEGLCDLLGFQPHVVEGVEETSFVADPQAAYPVFYVYTMCFPRKYVDGTRQYFRWTDA
;
A
#
# COMPACT_ATOMS: atom_id res chain seq x y z
N MET A 1 16.52 -34.12 5.96
CA MET A 1 15.07 -33.89 5.75
C MET A 1 14.83 -32.39 5.80
N SER A 2 14.03 -31.82 4.91
CA SER A 2 13.60 -30.42 4.99
C SER A 2 12.07 -30.37 4.93
N PHE A 3 11.48 -29.42 5.65
CA PHE A 3 10.03 -29.24 5.72
C PHE A 3 9.71 -27.75 5.90
N TYR A 4 8.46 -27.38 5.67
CA TYR A 4 7.95 -26.03 5.88
C TYR A 4 7.01 -26.00 7.06
N VAL A 5 6.99 -24.88 7.78
CA VAL A 5 6.01 -24.59 8.81
C VAL A 5 5.33 -23.28 8.47
N THR A 6 4.01 -23.29 8.48
CA THR A 6 3.21 -22.07 8.38
C THR A 6 2.84 -21.62 9.79
N LEU A 7 3.12 -20.37 10.11
CA LEU A 7 2.94 -19.80 11.44
C LEU A 7 1.98 -18.58 11.37
N PRO A 8 0.65 -18.79 11.38
CA PRO A 8 -0.30 -17.68 11.38
C PRO A 8 -0.28 -16.97 12.73
N SER A 9 -0.22 -15.64 12.70
CA SER A 9 -0.02 -14.79 13.88
C SER A 9 -1.21 -14.78 14.86
N ASP A 10 -2.40 -15.07 14.39
CA ASP A 10 -3.67 -15.05 15.13
C ASP A 10 -4.14 -16.45 15.60
N SER A 11 -3.54 -17.52 15.08
CA SER A 11 -3.98 -18.91 15.29
C SER A 11 -3.98 -19.40 16.75
N SER A 12 -3.24 -18.74 17.64
CA SER A 12 -2.97 -19.22 19.00
C SER A 12 -3.34 -18.25 20.11
N LEU A 13 -4.18 -17.24 19.82
CA LEU A 13 -4.64 -16.24 20.80
C LEU A 13 -5.30 -16.84 22.05
N ARG A 14 -5.94 -18.01 21.91
CA ARG A 14 -6.53 -18.75 23.04
C ARG A 14 -5.48 -19.19 24.08
N TYR A 15 -4.28 -19.57 23.63
CA TYR A 15 -3.20 -20.08 24.48
C TYR A 15 -2.19 -18.99 24.84
N PHE A 16 -1.98 -18.05 23.93
CA PHE A 16 -1.09 -16.91 24.08
C PHE A 16 -1.88 -15.61 23.87
N PRO A 17 -2.68 -15.17 24.87
CA PRO A 17 -3.57 -14.02 24.73
C PRO A 17 -2.85 -12.68 24.52
N ASN A 18 -1.54 -12.64 24.81
CA ASN A 18 -0.71 -11.45 24.63
C ASN A 18 0.01 -11.40 23.27
N ASN A 19 -0.26 -12.35 22.36
CA ASN A 19 0.30 -12.32 21.01
C ASN A 19 -0.05 -11.00 20.31
N LYS A 20 0.94 -10.42 19.62
CA LYS A 20 0.79 -9.26 18.75
C LYS A 20 1.10 -9.67 17.31
N ILE A 21 0.56 -8.94 16.34
CA ILE A 21 0.83 -9.18 14.91
C ILE A 21 2.35 -9.20 14.62
N SER A 22 3.12 -8.35 15.31
CA SER A 22 4.57 -8.24 15.16
C SER A 22 5.40 -9.13 16.11
N SER A 23 4.77 -9.82 17.06
CA SER A 23 5.46 -10.70 18.01
C SER A 23 4.47 -11.71 18.57
N PHE A 24 4.57 -12.95 18.08
CA PHE A 24 3.62 -13.99 18.40
C PHE A 24 4.28 -15.36 18.55
N VAL A 25 3.60 -16.24 19.27
CA VAL A 25 3.92 -17.66 19.37
C VAL A 25 2.76 -18.46 18.83
N THR A 26 3.05 -19.43 17.96
CA THR A 26 2.05 -20.35 17.40
C THR A 26 2.16 -21.71 18.09
N GLN A 27 1.05 -22.25 18.56
CA GLN A 27 0.96 -23.63 19.00
C GLN A 27 0.90 -24.55 17.79
N LEU A 28 1.88 -25.44 17.67
CA LEU A 28 1.87 -26.47 16.63
C LEU A 28 0.98 -27.65 17.07
N PRO A 29 0.32 -28.35 16.12
CA PRO A 29 -0.51 -29.51 16.42
C PRO A 29 0.28 -30.68 17.01
N SER A 30 1.56 -30.80 16.63
CA SER A 30 2.50 -31.76 17.19
C SER A 30 3.89 -31.13 17.36
N PRO A 31 4.66 -31.57 18.38
CA PRO A 31 6.05 -31.15 18.53
C PRO A 31 6.88 -31.57 17.32
N ILE A 32 7.73 -30.67 16.85
CA ILE A 32 8.72 -30.97 15.82
C ILE A 32 10.04 -31.26 16.51
N ILE A 33 10.54 -32.48 16.35
CA ILE A 33 11.81 -32.92 16.93
C ILE A 33 12.90 -32.68 15.88
N LEU A 34 13.86 -31.83 16.22
CA LEU A 34 15.01 -31.51 15.37
C LEU A 34 16.26 -32.16 15.97
N GLU A 35 16.78 -33.19 15.28
CA GLU A 35 17.99 -33.89 15.70
C GLU A 35 19.23 -33.33 14.98
N GLY A 36 20.33 -33.15 15.72
CA GLY A 36 21.58 -32.63 15.17
C GLY A 36 21.57 -31.12 14.92
N LYS A 37 22.37 -30.66 13.96
CA LYS A 37 22.44 -29.24 13.58
C LYS A 37 21.36 -28.94 12.54
N TRP A 38 20.58 -27.90 12.81
CA TRP A 38 19.52 -27.45 11.94
C TRP A 38 19.63 -25.94 11.69
N GLU A 39 19.04 -25.51 10.58
CA GLU A 39 18.94 -24.11 10.17
C GLU A 39 17.48 -23.83 9.80
N VAL A 40 17.02 -22.61 10.10
CA VAL A 40 15.70 -22.13 9.71
C VAL A 40 15.87 -20.87 8.88
N GLY A 41 15.20 -20.83 7.75
CA GLY A 41 15.09 -19.67 6.90
C GLY A 41 13.63 -19.30 6.70
N LEU A 42 13.36 -18.01 6.59
CA LEU A 42 12.06 -17.53 6.15
C LEU A 42 11.92 -17.84 4.65
N ALA A 43 10.88 -18.61 4.31
CA ALA A 43 10.59 -18.96 2.92
C ALA A 43 9.60 -17.98 2.27
N GLU A 44 8.54 -17.61 2.99
CA GLU A 44 7.44 -16.78 2.49
C GLU A 44 6.79 -16.01 3.64
N ILE A 45 6.27 -14.82 3.35
CA ILE A 45 5.34 -14.08 4.20
C ILE A 45 4.07 -13.83 3.39
N ILE A 46 2.93 -14.21 3.96
CA ILE A 46 1.62 -13.93 3.40
C ILE A 46 1.02 -12.78 4.23
N TYR A 47 0.84 -11.64 3.57
CA TYR A 47 0.22 -10.47 4.17
C TYR A 47 -1.06 -10.11 3.41
N PRO A 48 -2.25 -10.33 3.99
CA PRO A 48 -3.50 -10.13 3.26
C PRO A 48 -3.73 -8.63 2.98
N HIS A 49 -3.84 -8.30 1.69
CA HIS A 49 -4.12 -6.95 1.17
C HIS A 49 -5.60 -6.58 1.36
N THR A 50 -6.04 -6.51 2.62
CA THR A 50 -7.46 -6.32 2.99
C THR A 50 -7.80 -4.88 3.34
N TRP A 51 -6.82 -3.98 3.38
CA TRP A 51 -7.06 -2.59 3.71
C TRP A 51 -7.46 -1.80 2.48
N TYR A 52 -8.38 -0.86 2.69
CA TYR A 52 -8.73 0.10 1.66
C TYR A 52 -7.77 1.28 1.75
N ASN A 53 -7.12 1.60 0.63
CA ASN A 53 -6.37 2.85 0.50
C ASN A 53 -7.30 4.08 0.50
N VAL A 54 -8.58 3.90 0.15
CA VAL A 54 -9.64 4.90 0.33
C VAL A 54 -10.68 4.37 1.33
N ASN A 55 -10.86 5.08 2.44
CA ASN A 55 -11.78 4.74 3.52
C ASN A 55 -12.60 5.98 3.96
N ASP A 56 -13.50 5.81 4.92
CA ASP A 56 -14.42 6.88 5.35
C ASP A 56 -13.74 8.11 5.95
N MET A 57 -12.45 8.02 6.30
CA MET A 57 -11.66 9.13 6.85
C MET A 57 -10.94 9.94 5.77
N ASN A 58 -10.64 9.36 4.60
CA ASN A 58 -9.86 10.01 3.54
C ASN A 58 -10.56 10.07 2.17
N ASN A 59 -11.88 9.83 2.12
CA ASN A 59 -12.63 9.74 0.86
C ASN A 59 -13.37 11.00 0.40
N ILE A 60 -13.06 12.16 0.97
CA ILE A 60 -13.80 13.39 0.68
C ILE A 60 -13.19 14.12 -0.53
N PHE A 61 -14.02 14.43 -1.52
CA PHE A 61 -13.67 15.19 -2.71
C PHE A 61 -14.55 16.45 -2.83
N ARG A 62 -13.93 17.61 -3.06
CA ARG A 62 -14.63 18.91 -3.08
C ARG A 62 -14.33 19.70 -4.35
N PHE A 63 -15.34 20.32 -4.93
CA PHE A 63 -15.20 21.10 -6.16
C PHE A 63 -16.29 22.18 -6.29
N ASP A 64 -15.99 23.24 -7.04
CA ASP A 64 -16.94 24.26 -7.49
C ASP A 64 -16.93 24.27 -9.03
N LEU A 65 -18.11 24.29 -9.65
CA LEU A 65 -18.26 24.29 -11.11
C LEU A 65 -18.36 25.70 -11.72
N GLY A 66 -17.92 26.73 -10.99
CA GLY A 66 -17.93 28.14 -11.40
C GLY A 66 -19.21 28.88 -10.99
N GLU A 67 -20.01 28.29 -10.12
CA GLU A 67 -21.29 28.84 -9.64
C GLU A 67 -21.15 29.51 -8.26
N GLY A 68 -19.96 29.44 -7.64
CA GLY A 68 -19.75 29.88 -6.27
C GLY A 68 -20.30 28.91 -5.24
N LYS A 69 -20.66 27.68 -5.66
CA LYS A 69 -21.24 26.64 -4.81
C LYS A 69 -20.26 25.49 -4.68
N LEU A 70 -19.71 25.33 -3.48
CA LEU A 70 -18.84 24.22 -3.15
C LEU A 70 -19.66 22.93 -2.98
N ILE A 71 -19.41 21.96 -3.84
CA ILE A 71 -20.01 20.62 -3.80
C ILE A 71 -19.02 19.68 -3.11
N THR A 72 -19.53 18.90 -2.15
CA THR A 72 -18.77 17.84 -1.49
C THR A 72 -19.31 16.48 -1.91
N ARG A 73 -18.42 15.57 -2.28
CA ARG A 73 -18.71 14.18 -2.60
C ARG A 73 -17.81 13.25 -1.79
N LYS A 74 -18.31 12.04 -1.57
CA LYS A 74 -17.53 10.95 -1.01
C LYS A 74 -17.22 9.97 -2.13
N ILE A 75 -15.96 9.59 -2.25
CA ILE A 75 -15.52 8.49 -3.09
C ILE A 75 -15.88 7.18 -2.36
N PRO A 76 -16.39 6.15 -3.06
CA PRO A 76 -16.62 4.86 -2.45
C PRO A 76 -15.35 4.32 -1.78
N PRO A 77 -15.41 3.85 -0.52
CA PRO A 77 -14.31 3.13 0.08
C PRO A 77 -13.93 1.90 -0.75
N GLY A 78 -12.63 1.63 -0.87
CA GLY A 78 -12.15 0.50 -1.65
C GLY A 78 -10.64 0.48 -1.81
N SER A 79 -10.15 -0.61 -2.42
CA SER A 79 -8.75 -0.75 -2.83
C SER A 79 -8.63 -0.33 -4.30
N TYR A 80 -8.06 0.84 -4.54
CA TYR A 80 -7.77 1.36 -5.87
C TYR A 80 -6.34 1.02 -6.26
N GLU A 81 -6.14 0.06 -7.16
CA GLU A 81 -4.78 -0.44 -7.50
C GLU A 81 -3.97 0.51 -8.39
N THR A 82 -4.65 1.33 -9.20
CA THR A 82 -4.01 2.18 -10.21
C THR A 82 -4.53 3.61 -10.14
N VAL A 83 -3.67 4.58 -10.43
CA VAL A 83 -4.05 6.02 -10.49
C VAL A 83 -5.19 6.24 -11.48
N PRO A 84 -5.19 5.71 -12.73
CA PRO A 84 -6.32 5.87 -13.64
C PRO A 84 -7.63 5.28 -13.10
N GLY A 85 -7.58 4.13 -12.43
CA GLY A 85 -8.74 3.52 -11.79
C GLY A 85 -9.32 4.40 -10.68
N PHE A 86 -8.42 5.03 -9.90
CA PHE A 86 -8.79 5.99 -8.88
C PHE A 86 -9.39 7.29 -9.46
N LEU A 87 -8.73 7.88 -10.48
CA LEU A 87 -9.22 9.09 -11.17
C LEU A 87 -10.60 8.87 -11.81
N LYS A 88 -10.90 7.67 -12.30
CA LYS A 88 -12.23 7.34 -12.83
C LYS A 88 -13.33 7.48 -11.78
N ALA A 89 -13.04 7.24 -10.50
CA ALA A 89 -14.00 7.43 -9.41
C ALA A 89 -14.21 8.91 -9.06
N LEU A 90 -13.26 9.79 -9.41
CA LEU A 90 -13.34 11.24 -9.24
C LEU A 90 -14.11 11.92 -10.38
N VAL A 91 -14.03 11.40 -11.60
CA VAL A 91 -14.71 11.99 -12.76
C VAL A 91 -16.22 11.78 -12.67
N LEU A 92 -16.97 12.88 -12.58
CA LEU A 92 -18.43 12.89 -12.60
C LEU A 92 -18.94 13.47 -13.92
N PRO A 93 -20.14 13.09 -14.40
CA PRO A 93 -20.74 13.71 -15.58
C PRO A 93 -20.84 15.23 -15.49
N LEU A 94 -21.04 15.78 -14.29
CA LEU A 94 -21.10 17.22 -14.05
C LEU A 94 -19.76 17.96 -14.30
N HIS A 95 -18.65 17.24 -14.39
CA HIS A 95 -17.33 17.82 -14.65
C HIS A 95 -17.09 18.08 -16.14
N GLU A 96 -17.95 17.57 -17.03
CA GLU A 96 -17.73 17.62 -18.47
C GLU A 96 -17.49 19.06 -18.97
N GLY A 97 -16.33 19.27 -19.61
CA GLY A 97 -15.90 20.57 -20.10
C GLY A 97 -15.54 21.62 -19.02
N LYS A 98 -15.50 21.23 -17.74
CA LYS A 98 -15.14 22.10 -16.61
C LYS A 98 -13.90 21.60 -15.86
N ILE A 99 -13.86 20.33 -15.49
CA ILE A 99 -12.77 19.74 -14.71
C ILE A 99 -12.29 18.48 -15.43
N SER A 100 -10.98 18.34 -15.62
CA SER A 100 -10.37 17.15 -16.20
C SER A 100 -9.15 16.72 -15.40
N PHE A 101 -8.99 15.41 -15.29
CA PHE A 101 -7.85 14.76 -14.66
C PHE A 101 -7.11 13.96 -15.73
N LYS A 102 -5.79 14.07 -15.76
CA LYS A 102 -4.93 13.24 -16.61
C LYS A 102 -3.82 12.66 -15.78
N PHE A 103 -3.46 11.41 -16.06
CA PHE A 103 -2.32 10.74 -15.46
C PHE A 103 -1.28 10.50 -16.54
N TYR A 104 -0.02 10.79 -16.20
CA TYR A 104 1.13 10.57 -17.04
C TYR A 104 1.94 9.42 -16.45
N ASP A 105 1.96 8.27 -17.15
CA ASP A 105 2.56 7.06 -16.61
C ASP A 105 4.10 7.10 -16.55
N ASP A 106 4.71 7.90 -17.42
CA ASP A 106 6.17 8.04 -17.54
C ASP A 106 6.81 8.62 -16.28
N ASN A 107 6.19 9.64 -15.69
CA ASN A 107 6.66 10.34 -14.49
C ASN A 107 5.74 10.12 -13.28
N LYS A 108 4.65 9.36 -13.43
CA LYS A 108 3.64 9.08 -12.41
C LYS A 108 2.99 10.36 -11.86
N GLU A 109 2.83 11.38 -12.70
CA GLU A 109 2.23 12.65 -12.32
C GLU A 109 0.74 12.72 -12.69
N VAL A 110 -0.01 13.48 -11.89
CA VAL A 110 -1.41 13.81 -12.18
C VAL A 110 -1.51 15.28 -12.55
N LYS A 111 -2.28 15.56 -13.60
CA LYS A 111 -2.61 16.91 -14.03
C LYS A 111 -4.09 17.18 -13.85
N ILE A 112 -4.38 18.25 -13.13
CA ILE A 112 -5.73 18.76 -12.93
C ILE A 112 -5.87 20.00 -13.78
N LYS A 113 -6.92 20.02 -14.61
CA LYS A 113 -7.28 21.19 -15.40
C LYS A 113 -8.71 21.58 -15.10
N THR A 114 -8.89 22.85 -14.72
CA THR A 114 -10.16 23.49 -14.42
C THR A 114 -10.40 24.64 -15.40
N GLU A 115 -11.66 24.85 -15.77
CA GLU A 115 -12.11 25.84 -16.76
C GLU A 115 -13.26 26.68 -16.20
N LYS A 116 -13.57 27.83 -16.81
CA LYS A 116 -14.80 28.61 -16.52
C LYS A 116 -15.00 28.98 -15.04
N LYS A 117 -13.92 29.37 -14.34
CA LYS A 117 -13.91 29.68 -12.89
C LYS A 117 -14.24 28.48 -11.98
N SER A 118 -14.24 27.25 -12.51
CA SER A 118 -14.31 26.05 -11.69
C SER A 118 -13.04 25.88 -10.85
N LYS A 119 -13.18 25.21 -9.72
CA LYS A 119 -12.12 25.02 -8.74
C LYS A 119 -12.20 23.61 -8.17
N VAL A 120 -11.05 22.99 -7.94
CA VAL A 120 -10.97 21.74 -7.18
C VAL A 120 -10.34 22.05 -5.83
N VAL A 121 -10.99 21.64 -4.75
CA VAL A 121 -10.43 21.81 -3.40
C VAL A 121 -9.84 20.47 -2.99
N LEU A 122 -8.52 20.38 -3.04
CA LEU A 122 -7.77 19.22 -2.60
C LEU A 122 -7.57 19.31 -1.08
N ILE A 123 -7.94 18.24 -0.39
CA ILE A 123 -7.82 18.12 1.05
C ILE A 123 -6.99 16.88 1.39
N GLU A 124 -6.48 16.87 2.61
CA GLU A 124 -5.73 15.77 3.20
C GLU A 124 -6.46 14.42 2.99
N GLY A 125 -5.71 13.37 2.68
CA GLY A 125 -6.26 12.08 2.25
C GLY A 125 -6.16 11.84 0.75
N LEU A 126 -6.90 12.60 -0.07
CA LEU A 126 -6.83 12.46 -1.54
C LEU A 126 -5.53 13.01 -2.10
N CYS A 127 -5.05 14.10 -1.49
CA CYS A 127 -3.75 14.70 -1.77
C CYS A 127 -2.63 13.66 -1.73
N ASP A 128 -2.61 12.81 -0.70
CA ASP A 128 -1.52 11.85 -0.47
C ASP A 128 -1.52 10.76 -1.54
N LEU A 129 -2.69 10.31 -1.99
CA LEU A 129 -2.84 9.31 -3.05
C LEU A 129 -2.52 9.87 -4.44
N LEU A 130 -2.75 11.16 -4.64
CA LEU A 130 -2.58 11.84 -5.92
C LEU A 130 -1.25 12.58 -6.05
N GLY A 131 -0.45 12.72 -5.00
CA GLY A 131 0.82 13.45 -5.05
C GLY A 131 0.68 14.98 -5.02
N PHE A 132 -0.39 15.50 -4.41
CA PHE A 132 -0.61 16.94 -4.18
C PHE A 132 -0.46 17.29 -2.70
N GLN A 133 -0.27 18.57 -2.39
CA GLN A 133 -0.51 19.11 -1.04
C GLN A 133 -1.95 19.64 -0.93
N PRO A 134 -2.52 19.79 0.28
CA PRO A 134 -3.86 20.37 0.44
C PRO A 134 -3.90 21.85 0.01
N HIS A 135 -4.64 22.16 -1.05
CA HIS A 135 -4.85 23.52 -1.54
C HIS A 135 -6.01 23.57 -2.57
N VAL A 136 -6.28 24.75 -3.11
CA VAL A 136 -7.29 24.97 -4.15
C VAL A 136 -6.62 25.07 -5.52
N VAL A 137 -7.01 24.22 -6.45
CA VAL A 137 -6.53 24.24 -7.83
C VAL A 137 -7.47 25.08 -8.69
N GLU A 138 -6.91 26.10 -9.34
CA GLU A 138 -7.56 26.95 -10.34
C GLU A 138 -6.68 27.04 -11.60
N GLY A 139 -7.26 26.85 -12.78
CA GLY A 139 -6.51 26.71 -14.02
C GLY A 139 -5.91 25.31 -14.19
N VAL A 140 -4.61 25.23 -14.46
CA VAL A 140 -3.90 23.99 -14.79
C VAL A 140 -2.78 23.77 -13.79
N GLU A 141 -2.75 22.61 -13.15
CA GLU A 141 -1.71 22.25 -12.19
C GLU A 141 -1.28 20.79 -12.35
N GLU A 142 -0.01 20.54 -12.11
CA GLU A 142 0.65 19.24 -12.14
C GLU A 142 1.15 18.91 -10.73
N THR A 143 1.12 17.63 -10.38
CA THR A 143 1.57 17.14 -9.08
C THR A 143 3.03 17.46 -8.79
N SER A 144 3.33 17.80 -7.55
CA SER A 144 4.72 17.96 -7.07
C SER A 144 5.36 16.65 -6.64
N PHE A 145 4.56 15.60 -6.41
CA PHE A 145 5.00 14.29 -5.95
C PHE A 145 4.43 13.18 -6.83
N VAL A 146 5.07 12.01 -6.78
CA VAL A 146 4.58 10.80 -7.47
C VAL A 146 3.20 10.41 -6.92
N ALA A 147 2.23 10.25 -7.82
CA ALA A 147 0.91 9.73 -7.49
C ALA A 147 0.98 8.21 -7.32
N ASP A 148 0.68 7.72 -6.11
CA ASP A 148 0.68 6.30 -5.81
C ASP A 148 -0.45 5.96 -4.81
N PRO A 149 -1.55 5.35 -5.28
CA PRO A 149 -2.63 4.88 -4.42
C PRO A 149 -2.15 3.80 -3.43
N GLN A 150 -1.03 3.13 -3.70
CA GLN A 150 -0.47 2.12 -2.81
C GLN A 150 0.42 2.71 -1.71
N ALA A 151 0.81 3.98 -1.80
CA ALA A 151 1.59 4.65 -0.75
C ALA A 151 0.87 4.70 0.61
N ALA A 152 -0.46 4.53 0.62
CA ALA A 152 -1.25 4.40 1.84
C ALA A 152 -1.01 3.08 2.60
N TYR A 153 -0.41 2.06 1.96
CA TYR A 153 -0.11 0.81 2.63
C TYR A 153 1.17 0.93 3.46
N PRO A 154 1.16 0.47 4.72
CA PRO A 154 2.38 0.44 5.52
C PRO A 154 3.40 -0.50 4.88
N VAL A 155 4.61 0.02 4.67
CA VAL A 155 5.74 -0.76 4.20
C VAL A 155 6.20 -1.70 5.32
N PHE A 156 6.26 -3.01 5.03
CA PHE A 156 6.83 -3.99 5.96
C PHE A 156 8.29 -4.22 5.65
N TYR A 157 9.16 -3.89 6.60
CA TYR A 157 10.56 -4.31 6.57
C TYR A 157 10.70 -5.62 7.32
N VAL A 158 11.11 -6.65 6.60
CA VAL A 158 11.38 -7.97 7.17
C VAL A 158 12.87 -8.11 7.32
N TYR A 159 13.36 -7.93 8.54
CA TYR A 159 14.75 -8.17 8.86
C TYR A 159 14.93 -9.66 9.15
N THR A 160 15.43 -10.38 8.15
CA THR A 160 16.00 -11.71 8.36
C THR A 160 17.52 -11.61 8.30
N MET A 161 18.20 -12.44 9.07
CA MET A 161 19.63 -12.69 8.81
C MET A 161 19.72 -13.41 7.46
N CYS A 162 19.89 -12.64 6.38
CA CYS A 162 20.22 -13.17 5.08
C CYS A 162 21.71 -13.56 5.08
N PHE A 163 21.99 -14.86 5.06
CA PHE A 163 23.32 -15.32 4.67
C PHE A 163 23.52 -15.05 3.16
N PRO A 164 24.63 -14.44 2.73
CA PRO A 164 24.84 -14.14 1.31
C PRO A 164 24.91 -15.44 0.50
N ARG A 165 24.06 -15.55 -0.54
CA ARG A 165 24.23 -16.59 -1.57
C ARG A 165 25.53 -16.30 -2.32
N LYS A 166 26.57 -17.10 -2.07
CA LYS A 166 27.69 -17.19 -3.02
C LYS A 166 27.34 -18.21 -4.09
N TYR A 167 27.16 -17.75 -5.32
CA TYR A 167 27.18 -18.62 -6.48
C TYR A 167 28.64 -18.98 -6.79
N VAL A 168 29.01 -20.23 -6.54
CA VAL A 168 30.22 -20.81 -7.15
C VAL A 168 29.81 -22.17 -7.71
N ASP A 169 29.77 -22.20 -9.04
CA ASP A 169 29.79 -23.34 -9.94
C ASP A 169 29.13 -24.66 -9.48
N GLY A 170 27.83 -24.76 -9.78
CA GLY A 170 27.23 -26.01 -10.28
C GLY A 170 27.01 -27.19 -9.33
N THR A 171 27.67 -27.32 -8.18
CA THR A 171 27.47 -28.52 -7.34
C THR A 171 27.51 -28.24 -5.84
N ARG A 172 26.47 -28.74 -5.16
CA ARG A 172 26.14 -28.57 -3.74
C ARG A 172 27.35 -28.76 -2.82
N GLN A 173 27.49 -27.92 -1.78
CA GLN A 173 27.90 -28.35 -0.42
C GLN A 173 27.73 -27.26 0.67
N TYR A 174 27.83 -27.73 1.91
CA TYR A 174 27.46 -27.18 3.23
C TYR A 174 28.15 -25.87 3.67
N PHE A 175 27.46 -25.11 4.55
CA PHE A 175 27.98 -23.94 5.24
C PHE A 175 28.72 -24.31 6.54
N ARG A 176 29.83 -23.60 6.80
CA ARG A 176 30.66 -23.72 8.01
C ARG A 176 30.48 -22.46 8.85
N TRP A 177 30.15 -22.64 10.13
CA TRP A 177 30.09 -21.57 11.14
C TRP A 177 31.49 -21.01 11.41
N THR A 178 31.58 -19.67 11.54
CA THR A 178 32.65 -19.00 12.29
C THR A 178 31.97 -18.06 13.28
N ASP A 179 32.19 -18.35 14.56
CA ASP A 179 31.50 -17.77 15.71
C ASP A 179 31.84 -16.30 15.93
N ALA A 180 30.90 -15.58 16.55
CA ALA A 180 31.12 -14.33 17.29
C ALA A 180 30.74 -14.57 18.75
#